data_AF-D5UXQ8-F1
#
_entry.id   AF-D5UXQ8-F1
#
_cell.length_a   1.000
_cell.length_b   1.000
_cell.length_c   1.000
_cell.angle_alpha   90.00
_cell.angle_beta   90.00
_cell.angle_gamma   90.00
#
_symmetry.space_group_name_H-M   'P 1'
#
loop_
_entity.id
_entity.type
_entity.pdbx_description
1 polymer ?
#
loop_
_entity_poly.entity_id
_entity_poly.type
_entity_poly.pdbx_seq_one_letter_code
_entity_poly.pdbx_strand_id
1 'polypeptide(L)'
;MGLRLVLGGVRSGKSARAEQLITAAAGSAAVRYVATAPRPDGDPDLASRIDAHRSRRPQSWTTVETQDLAALFATGDVATLVDDLGAWLAARLDAAGWESPARVDDEVAALVNAAAAYRGELVFVSPEVGLSVVPATHAGRVFQDLLGDLNARLAAVADGVELVVAGRAVVLDGRAGPAPAPAPATATAAPAAPAAPVVALAPVELPPFDPDADPLSFPSVTPPDASVAQQARDRQLQLTKPKGSLGRLEELGEWIAACQGTCPPRQFERARIVVMAGDHGVAATGVSAYPPEVTAQMVANFAADGAAVNVLATQAGASVRVEDIAVSADTSPELSRNKIRRSSGDIATADALSDEETIAAIAAGRRIADEEIDSGADLLILGDMGIGNTTPAAVLIGAITDTEPVLVVGRGTGIDDNAWMRKAAAVRDAMYRARPHAGNPKALLRTAAGADLAAMAGFLAQAAVRRTPVILDGVVVTAAALVAHELAPGAIGWWVAGHRSPEPAHDLALRRLDLEPLVDLGMRLGEGSGATLALPIVRSAVAVLGEMATFDSAGVSRA
;
A
#
# COMPACT_ATOMS: atom_id res chain seq x y z
N MET A 1 -19.28 43.76 -21.33
CA MET A 1 -18.75 43.89 -19.97
C MET A 1 -18.96 42.54 -19.32
N GLY A 2 -17.90 41.86 -18.90
CA GLY A 2 -18.05 40.60 -18.21
C GLY A 2 -16.76 40.09 -17.58
N LEU A 3 -16.93 39.28 -16.54
CA LEU A 3 -15.88 38.55 -15.84
C LEU A 3 -15.78 37.13 -16.42
N ARG A 4 -14.61 36.77 -16.95
CA ARG A 4 -14.33 35.41 -17.44
C ARG A 4 -13.19 34.77 -16.65
N LEU A 5 -13.34 33.49 -16.35
CA LEU A 5 -12.31 32.68 -15.70
C LEU A 5 -11.82 31.59 -16.66
N VAL A 6 -10.52 31.55 -16.92
CA VAL A 6 -9.88 30.54 -17.77
C VAL A 6 -9.00 29.64 -16.90
N LEU A 7 -9.43 28.40 -16.75
CA LEU A 7 -8.77 27.35 -15.97
C LEU A 7 -7.95 26.44 -16.88
N GLY A 8 -6.93 25.78 -16.33
CA GLY A 8 -6.26 24.68 -17.03
C GLY A 8 -4.88 24.32 -16.51
N GLY A 9 -4.37 23.17 -16.98
CA GLY A 9 -3.07 22.66 -16.58
C GLY A 9 -1.87 23.52 -17.03
N VAL A 10 -0.68 23.13 -16.59
CA VAL A 10 0.58 23.71 -17.07
C VAL A 10 0.71 23.41 -18.57
N ARG A 11 1.06 24.43 -19.37
CA ARG A 11 1.17 24.34 -20.84
C ARG A 11 -0.11 23.88 -21.56
N SER A 12 -1.29 24.00 -20.93
CA SER A 12 -2.55 23.63 -21.59
C SER A 12 -2.98 24.60 -22.70
N GLY A 13 -2.42 25.82 -22.72
CA GLY A 13 -2.84 26.89 -23.62
C GLY A 13 -3.75 27.95 -22.99
N LYS A 14 -4.03 27.87 -21.67
CA LYS A 14 -4.92 28.80 -20.95
C LYS A 14 -4.61 30.29 -21.15
N SER A 15 -3.34 30.70 -21.05
CA SER A 15 -2.93 32.09 -21.27
C SER A 15 -3.23 32.58 -22.68
N ALA A 16 -2.96 31.75 -23.71
CA ALA A 16 -3.25 32.10 -25.10
C ALA A 16 -4.76 32.21 -25.36
N ARG A 17 -5.56 31.37 -24.69
CA ARG A 17 -7.02 31.46 -24.76
C ARG A 17 -7.54 32.73 -24.09
N ALA A 18 -7.00 33.08 -22.94
CA ALA A 18 -7.36 34.31 -22.23
C ALA A 18 -7.00 35.58 -23.02
N GLU A 19 -5.84 35.59 -23.69
CA GLU A 19 -5.44 36.65 -24.61
C GLU A 19 -6.44 36.83 -25.77
N GLN A 20 -6.92 35.73 -26.36
CA GLN A 20 -7.95 35.78 -27.41
C GLN A 20 -9.27 36.36 -26.87
N LEU A 21 -9.68 35.93 -25.67
CA LEU A 21 -10.94 36.38 -25.04
C LEU A 21 -10.92 37.87 -24.74
N ILE A 22 -9.83 38.39 -24.14
CA ILE A 22 -9.73 39.81 -23.79
C ILE A 22 -9.56 40.68 -25.05
N THR A 23 -8.82 40.21 -26.07
CA THR A 23 -8.68 40.94 -27.34
C THR A 23 -10.04 41.08 -28.04
N ALA A 24 -10.79 39.98 -28.11
CA ALA A 24 -12.12 40.00 -28.71
C ALA A 24 -13.10 40.90 -27.94
N ALA A 25 -13.02 40.91 -26.61
CA ALA A 25 -13.89 41.73 -25.76
C ALA A 25 -13.53 43.22 -25.79
N ALA A 26 -12.23 43.56 -25.86
CA ALA A 26 -11.75 44.94 -25.92
C ALA A 26 -11.91 45.59 -27.31
N GLY A 27 -11.87 44.81 -28.39
CA GLY A 27 -11.89 45.33 -29.75
C GLY A 27 -10.69 46.25 -30.02
N SER A 28 -10.95 47.55 -30.22
CA SER A 28 -9.91 48.58 -30.40
C SER A 28 -9.57 49.35 -29.11
N ALA A 29 -10.18 49.01 -27.97
CA ALA A 29 -9.93 49.65 -26.69
C ALA A 29 -8.57 49.23 -26.10
N ALA A 30 -8.05 50.03 -25.16
CA ALA A 30 -6.82 49.71 -24.44
C ALA A 30 -7.00 48.46 -23.58
N VAL A 31 -5.98 47.58 -23.58
CA VAL A 31 -5.92 46.39 -22.73
C VAL A 31 -4.81 46.57 -21.70
N ARG A 32 -5.12 46.21 -20.45
CA ARG A 32 -4.19 46.13 -19.34
C ARG A 32 -3.86 44.66 -19.04
N TYR A 33 -2.60 44.30 -19.12
CA TYR A 33 -2.10 43.02 -18.62
C TYR A 33 -1.56 43.21 -17.21
N VAL A 34 -1.97 42.37 -16.28
CA VAL A 34 -1.49 42.38 -14.89
C VAL A 34 -0.59 41.19 -14.66
N ALA A 35 0.68 41.47 -14.38
CA ALA A 35 1.67 40.47 -13.95
C ALA A 35 1.65 40.41 -12.42
N THR A 36 1.24 39.27 -11.88
CA THR A 36 1.04 39.03 -10.45
C THR A 36 2.26 38.44 -9.76
N ALA A 37 3.19 37.87 -10.52
CA ALA A 37 4.45 37.32 -10.00
C ALA A 37 5.50 38.43 -9.82
N PRO A 38 6.22 38.46 -8.68
CA PRO A 38 7.45 39.27 -8.59
C PRO A 38 8.48 38.73 -9.60
N ARG A 39 9.32 39.61 -10.15
CA ARG A 39 10.42 39.17 -11.02
C ARG A 39 11.37 38.32 -10.16
N PRO A 40 11.66 37.06 -10.53
CA PRO A 40 12.52 36.22 -9.71
C PRO A 40 13.96 36.70 -9.81
N ASP A 41 14.57 37.02 -8.67
CA ASP A 41 16.01 37.27 -8.61
C ASP A 41 16.74 35.92 -8.70
N GLY A 42 17.60 35.76 -9.71
CA GLY A 42 18.49 34.59 -9.82
C GLY A 42 17.93 33.36 -10.55
N ASP A 43 16.75 33.43 -11.20
CA ASP A 43 16.21 32.33 -12.03
C ASP A 43 16.19 32.72 -13.53
N PRO A 44 17.22 32.34 -14.31
CA PRO A 44 17.32 32.67 -15.73
C PRO A 44 16.31 31.93 -16.62
N ASP A 45 15.79 30.77 -16.20
CA ASP A 45 14.76 30.04 -16.95
C ASP A 45 13.40 30.74 -16.82
N LEU A 46 13.02 31.12 -15.60
CA LEU A 46 11.78 31.84 -15.34
C LEU A 46 11.81 33.26 -15.94
N ALA A 47 12.97 33.94 -15.91
CA ALA A 47 13.16 35.22 -16.60
C ALA A 47 12.94 35.09 -18.12
N SER A 48 13.51 34.06 -18.75
CA SER A 48 13.33 33.79 -20.19
C SER A 48 11.87 33.50 -20.55
N ARG A 49 11.13 32.81 -19.67
CA ARG A 49 9.69 32.54 -19.84
C ARG A 49 8.85 33.82 -19.75
N ILE A 50 9.17 34.71 -18.82
CA ILE A 50 8.52 36.03 -18.69
C ILE A 50 8.75 36.86 -19.97
N ASP A 51 9.97 36.87 -20.51
CA ASP A 51 10.30 37.61 -21.74
C ASP A 51 9.61 37.02 -22.98
N ALA A 52 9.52 35.69 -23.08
CA ALA A 52 8.75 35.00 -24.13
C ALA A 52 7.23 35.28 -24.02
N HIS A 53 6.71 35.53 -22.82
CA HIS A 53 5.31 35.89 -22.65
C HIS A 53 5.05 37.36 -22.97
N ARG A 54 5.98 38.26 -22.66
CA ARG A 54 5.92 39.68 -23.03
C ARG A 54 5.98 39.90 -24.54
N SER A 55 6.91 39.23 -25.22
CA SER A 55 7.12 39.38 -26.68
C SER A 55 5.95 38.91 -27.54
N ARG A 56 5.08 38.04 -27.01
CA ARG A 56 3.87 37.56 -27.70
C ARG A 56 2.69 38.54 -27.67
N ARG A 57 2.74 39.56 -26.82
CA ARG A 57 1.62 40.50 -26.61
C ARG A 57 1.67 41.67 -27.61
N PRO A 58 0.52 42.22 -28.02
CA PRO A 58 0.49 43.44 -28.82
C PRO A 58 1.18 44.61 -28.09
N GLN A 59 1.95 45.42 -28.81
CA GLN A 59 2.62 46.61 -28.25
C GLN A 59 1.62 47.67 -27.74
N SER A 60 0.35 47.58 -28.15
CA SER A 60 -0.73 48.46 -27.68
C SER A 60 -1.20 48.14 -26.26
N TRP A 61 -0.76 47.03 -25.66
CA TRP A 61 -1.15 46.63 -24.31
C TRP A 61 -0.24 47.28 -23.26
N THR A 62 -0.85 47.71 -22.16
CA THR A 62 -0.10 48.23 -20.99
C THR A 62 0.10 47.11 -19.98
N THR A 63 1.33 46.94 -19.48
CA THR A 63 1.63 45.95 -18.44
C THR A 63 1.76 46.66 -17.09
N VAL A 64 1.04 46.14 -16.08
CA VAL A 64 1.12 46.58 -14.69
C VAL A 64 1.63 45.41 -13.84
N GLU A 65 2.70 45.62 -13.08
CA GLU A 65 3.20 44.66 -12.11
C GLU A 65 2.66 45.06 -10.73
N THR A 66 1.75 44.25 -10.17
CA THR A 66 1.18 44.50 -8.85
C THR A 66 0.62 43.21 -8.25
N GLN A 67 0.69 43.12 -6.92
CA GLN A 67 -0.01 42.09 -6.15
C GLN A 67 -1.29 42.63 -5.49
N ASP A 68 -1.47 43.95 -5.45
CA ASP A 68 -2.68 44.60 -4.92
C ASP A 68 -3.73 44.72 -6.03
N LEU A 69 -4.34 43.58 -6.35
CA LEU A 69 -5.37 43.48 -7.37
C LEU A 69 -6.65 44.23 -6.97
N ALA A 70 -7.02 44.22 -5.69
CA ALA A 70 -8.21 44.89 -5.20
C ALA A 70 -8.15 46.41 -5.40
N ALA A 71 -7.02 47.05 -5.07
CA ALA A 71 -6.83 48.48 -5.32
C ALA A 71 -6.78 48.80 -6.83
N LEU A 72 -6.18 47.92 -7.63
CA LEU A 72 -6.12 48.08 -9.09
C LEU A 72 -7.52 48.08 -9.72
N PHE A 73 -8.43 47.23 -9.23
CA PHE A 73 -9.79 47.12 -9.73
C PHE A 73 -10.71 48.23 -9.23
N ALA A 74 -10.45 48.79 -8.04
CA ALA A 74 -11.26 49.85 -7.45
C ALA A 74 -11.32 51.15 -8.30
N THR A 75 -10.37 51.34 -9.24
CA THR A 75 -10.13 52.64 -9.89
C THR A 75 -10.27 52.64 -11.41
N GLY A 76 -10.78 51.57 -12.05
CA GLY A 76 -10.80 51.51 -13.51
C GLY A 76 -11.87 50.64 -14.15
N ASP A 77 -12.03 50.84 -15.46
CA ASP A 77 -12.97 50.16 -16.37
C ASP A 77 -12.27 49.62 -17.63
N VAL A 78 -10.93 49.68 -17.67
CA VAL A 78 -10.08 49.23 -18.77
C VAL A 78 -10.15 47.70 -18.91
N ALA A 79 -10.23 47.18 -20.13
CA ALA A 79 -10.18 45.73 -20.35
C ALA A 79 -8.90 45.14 -19.73
N THR A 80 -9.05 44.23 -18.76
CA THR A 80 -7.95 43.77 -17.91
C THR A 80 -7.81 42.24 -17.97
N LEU A 81 -6.58 41.77 -18.20
CA LEU A 81 -6.19 40.36 -18.14
C LEU A 81 -5.22 40.15 -16.98
N VAL A 82 -5.52 39.21 -16.09
CA VAL A 82 -4.66 38.82 -14.96
C VAL A 82 -4.14 37.42 -15.19
N ASP A 83 -2.82 37.28 -15.32
CA ASP A 83 -2.16 36.00 -15.59
C ASP A 83 -0.82 35.92 -14.79
N ASP A 84 -0.69 35.08 -13.75
CA ASP A 84 -1.64 34.03 -13.28
C ASP A 84 -1.99 34.13 -11.78
N LEU A 85 -3.19 33.64 -11.41
CA LEU A 85 -3.70 33.68 -10.03
C LEU A 85 -3.00 32.73 -9.06
N GLY A 86 -2.41 31.64 -9.55
CA GLY A 86 -1.52 30.79 -8.77
C GLY A 86 -0.26 31.52 -8.36
N ALA A 87 0.37 32.29 -9.26
CA ALA A 87 1.53 33.10 -8.92
C ALA A 87 1.19 34.22 -7.91
N TRP A 88 0.00 34.82 -8.05
CA TRP A 88 -0.52 35.76 -7.06
C TRP A 88 -0.66 35.10 -5.68
N LEU A 89 -1.36 33.96 -5.61
CA LEU A 89 -1.62 33.26 -4.35
C LEU A 89 -0.33 32.78 -3.67
N ALA A 90 0.64 32.28 -4.45
CA ALA A 90 1.95 31.90 -3.92
C ALA A 90 2.64 33.09 -3.25
N ALA A 91 2.64 34.26 -3.88
CA ALA A 91 3.24 35.47 -3.30
C ALA A 91 2.49 35.98 -2.04
N ARG A 92 1.18 35.74 -1.95
CA ARG A 92 0.40 36.01 -0.73
C ARG A 92 0.75 35.07 0.41
N LEU A 93 0.92 33.78 0.11
CA LEU A 93 1.37 32.79 1.07
C LEU A 93 2.81 33.03 1.53
N ASP A 94 3.71 33.48 0.64
CA ASP A 94 5.07 33.88 1.00
C ASP A 94 5.08 35.05 1.99
N ALA A 95 4.20 36.03 1.80
CA ALA A 95 4.08 37.20 2.68
C ALA A 95 3.40 36.87 4.03
N ALA A 96 2.36 36.02 4.01
CA ALA A 96 1.58 35.66 5.19
C ALA A 96 2.23 34.54 6.03
N GLY A 97 3.08 33.74 5.41
CA GLY A 97 3.67 32.51 5.95
C GLY A 97 2.83 31.27 5.61
N TRP A 98 3.46 30.27 5.02
CA TRP A 98 2.83 29.01 4.57
C TRP A 98 2.20 28.18 5.70
N GLU A 99 2.63 28.41 6.95
CA GLU A 99 2.09 27.76 8.16
C GLU A 99 0.81 28.43 8.70
N SER A 100 0.39 29.57 8.13
CA SER A 100 -0.80 30.32 8.56
C SER A 100 -1.69 30.71 7.39
N PRO A 101 -2.17 29.74 6.58
CA PRO A 101 -2.90 29.99 5.34
C PRO A 101 -4.18 30.80 5.52
N ALA A 102 -4.85 30.67 6.67
CA ALA A 102 -6.07 31.41 7.00
C ALA A 102 -5.89 32.94 6.98
N ARG A 103 -4.65 33.45 7.06
CA ARG A 103 -4.38 34.90 6.94
C ARG A 103 -4.59 35.44 5.53
N VAL A 104 -4.64 34.58 4.52
CA VAL A 104 -4.82 34.96 3.11
C VAL A 104 -6.31 35.02 2.73
N ASP A 105 -7.21 34.48 3.55
CA ASP A 105 -8.65 34.42 3.27
C ASP A 105 -9.29 35.80 3.08
N ASP A 106 -8.91 36.78 3.89
CA ASP A 106 -9.42 38.16 3.76
C ASP A 106 -8.97 38.80 2.44
N GLU A 107 -7.74 38.52 1.99
CA GLU A 107 -7.22 38.99 0.71
C GLU A 107 -7.92 38.32 -0.48
N VAL A 108 -8.20 37.01 -0.37
CA VAL A 108 -9.01 36.26 -1.35
C VAL A 108 -10.42 36.82 -1.44
N ALA A 109 -11.08 37.08 -0.30
CA ALA A 109 -12.41 37.65 -0.25
C ALA A 109 -12.43 39.07 -0.86
N ALA A 110 -11.45 39.91 -0.54
CA ALA A 110 -11.31 41.24 -1.12
C ALA A 110 -11.13 41.20 -2.64
N LEU A 111 -10.29 40.28 -3.16
CA LEU A 111 -10.11 40.08 -4.60
C LEU A 111 -11.41 39.69 -5.30
N VAL A 112 -12.14 38.70 -4.77
CA VAL A 112 -13.40 38.22 -5.36
C VAL A 112 -14.45 39.34 -5.38
N ASN A 113 -14.58 40.10 -4.29
CA ASN A 113 -15.50 41.23 -4.20
C ASN A 113 -15.14 42.34 -5.20
N ALA A 114 -13.84 42.67 -5.33
CA ALA A 114 -13.38 43.68 -6.27
C ALA A 114 -13.58 43.24 -7.73
N ALA A 115 -13.36 41.96 -8.03
CA ALA A 115 -13.63 41.39 -9.35
C ALA A 115 -15.12 41.44 -9.71
N ALA A 116 -16.00 41.10 -8.77
CA ALA A 116 -17.44 41.16 -8.97
C ALA A 116 -17.97 42.60 -9.15
N ALA A 117 -17.31 43.59 -8.54
CA ALA A 117 -17.67 45.00 -8.67
C ALA A 117 -17.04 45.70 -9.89
N TYR A 118 -16.17 45.01 -10.63
CA TYR A 118 -15.40 45.59 -11.72
C TYR A 118 -16.29 46.00 -12.90
N ARG A 119 -16.05 47.20 -13.46
CA ARG A 119 -16.91 47.77 -14.52
C ARG A 119 -16.39 47.56 -15.95
N GLY A 120 -15.19 47.01 -16.11
CA GLY A 120 -14.60 46.70 -17.42
C GLY A 120 -14.77 45.24 -17.83
N GLU A 121 -14.13 44.86 -18.93
CA GLU A 121 -13.89 43.44 -19.25
C GLU A 121 -12.78 42.91 -18.36
N LEU A 122 -12.98 41.76 -17.70
CA LEU A 122 -12.00 41.16 -16.81
C LEU A 122 -11.82 39.67 -17.14
N VAL A 123 -10.58 39.25 -17.38
CA VAL A 123 -10.23 37.85 -17.64
C VAL A 123 -9.18 37.39 -16.64
N PHE A 124 -9.46 36.33 -15.89
CA PHE A 124 -8.50 35.66 -15.02
C PHE A 124 -7.96 34.39 -15.65
N VAL A 125 -6.66 34.17 -15.49
CA VAL A 125 -6.00 32.89 -15.77
C VAL A 125 -5.61 32.23 -14.46
N SER A 126 -6.04 30.99 -14.26
CA SER A 126 -5.68 30.21 -13.08
C SER A 126 -5.32 28.77 -13.44
N PRO A 127 -4.30 28.18 -12.79
CA PRO A 127 -4.10 26.74 -12.83
C PRO A 127 -5.32 25.97 -12.30
N GLU A 128 -5.70 24.91 -13.02
CA GLU A 128 -6.63 23.91 -12.45
C GLU A 128 -5.83 22.87 -11.66
N VAL A 129 -5.94 22.91 -10.34
CA VAL A 129 -5.14 22.10 -9.41
C VAL A 129 -5.86 20.82 -8.96
N GLY A 130 -7.18 20.73 -9.14
CA GLY A 130 -7.97 19.54 -8.82
C GLY A 130 -7.76 18.36 -9.77
N LEU A 131 -7.02 18.57 -10.87
CA LEU A 131 -6.71 17.55 -11.89
C LEU A 131 -5.23 17.12 -11.89
N SER A 132 -4.46 17.53 -10.88
CA SER A 132 -3.03 17.21 -10.71
C SER A 132 -2.80 16.13 -9.65
N VAL A 133 -1.59 15.59 -9.59
CA VAL A 133 -1.13 14.75 -8.48
C VAL A 133 -1.17 15.57 -7.19
N VAL A 134 -1.73 15.00 -6.11
CA VAL A 134 -1.76 15.62 -4.79
C VAL A 134 -0.31 15.91 -4.33
N PRO A 135 0.03 17.17 -4.01
CA PRO A 135 1.39 17.54 -3.65
C PRO A 135 1.89 16.81 -2.38
N ALA A 136 3.13 16.34 -2.45
CA ALA A 136 3.78 15.61 -1.36
C ALA A 136 4.08 16.50 -0.13
N THR A 137 4.25 17.81 -0.34
CA THR A 137 4.60 18.77 0.72
C THR A 137 3.35 19.43 1.32
N HIS A 138 3.43 19.80 2.60
CA HIS A 138 2.39 20.59 3.27
C HIS A 138 2.09 21.88 2.49
N ALA A 139 3.14 22.61 2.12
CA ALA A 139 3.05 23.81 1.30
C ALA A 139 2.28 23.57 -0.02
N GLY A 140 2.57 22.47 -0.72
CA GLY A 140 1.88 22.13 -1.96
C GLY A 140 0.38 21.84 -1.75
N ARG A 141 0.01 21.15 -0.68
CA ARG A 141 -1.41 20.89 -0.35
C ARG A 141 -2.15 22.18 0.02
N VAL A 142 -1.55 23.01 0.87
CA VAL A 142 -2.08 24.34 1.24
C VAL A 142 -2.33 25.20 0.00
N PHE A 143 -1.35 25.25 -0.91
CA PHE A 143 -1.50 25.99 -2.17
C PHE A 143 -2.60 25.43 -3.05
N GLN A 144 -2.66 24.10 -3.20
CA GLN A 144 -3.70 23.45 -4.01
C GLN A 144 -5.10 23.71 -3.45
N ASP A 145 -5.30 23.57 -2.14
CA ASP A 145 -6.62 23.73 -1.51
C ASP A 145 -7.10 25.19 -1.62
N LEU A 146 -6.22 26.15 -1.31
CA LEU A 146 -6.56 27.57 -1.42
C LEU A 146 -6.78 28.03 -2.86
N LEU A 147 -5.99 27.53 -3.83
CA LEU A 147 -6.18 27.89 -5.24
C LEU A 147 -7.47 27.28 -5.79
N GLY A 148 -7.83 26.07 -5.36
CA GLY A 148 -9.11 25.44 -5.66
C GLY A 148 -10.30 26.25 -5.14
N ASP A 149 -10.23 26.68 -3.87
CA ASP A 149 -11.27 27.52 -3.26
C ASP A 149 -11.38 28.90 -3.93
N LEU A 150 -10.25 29.56 -4.21
CA LEU A 150 -10.23 30.81 -4.98
C LEU A 150 -10.87 30.64 -6.36
N ASN A 151 -10.53 29.57 -7.09
CA ASN A 151 -11.12 29.27 -8.40
C ASN A 151 -12.64 29.09 -8.29
N ALA A 152 -13.12 28.36 -7.28
CA ALA A 152 -14.54 28.16 -7.05
C ALA A 152 -15.29 29.46 -6.73
N ARG A 153 -14.72 30.32 -5.87
CA ARG A 153 -15.31 31.63 -5.51
C ARG A 153 -15.36 32.58 -6.71
N LEU A 154 -14.31 32.61 -7.54
CA LEU A 154 -14.30 33.40 -8.78
C LEU A 154 -15.26 32.85 -9.83
N ALA A 155 -15.35 31.53 -9.99
CA ALA A 155 -16.30 30.90 -10.89
C ALA A 155 -17.76 31.26 -10.54
N ALA A 156 -18.07 31.40 -9.24
CA ALA A 156 -19.42 31.76 -8.77
C ALA A 156 -19.84 33.18 -9.15
N VAL A 157 -18.89 34.11 -9.36
CA VAL A 157 -19.16 35.51 -9.76
C VAL A 157 -18.84 35.79 -11.23
N ALA A 158 -18.28 34.82 -11.96
CA ALA A 158 -17.93 34.96 -13.37
C ALA A 158 -19.16 34.79 -14.30
N ASP A 159 -19.18 35.56 -15.38
CA ASP A 159 -20.16 35.44 -16.46
C ASP A 159 -19.88 34.23 -17.38
N GLY A 160 -18.65 33.71 -17.36
CA GLY A 160 -18.28 32.50 -18.09
C GLY A 160 -17.00 31.87 -17.58
N VAL A 161 -16.97 30.54 -17.54
CA VAL A 161 -15.81 29.75 -17.12
C VAL A 161 -15.42 28.78 -18.23
N GLU A 162 -14.15 28.78 -18.61
CA GLU A 162 -13.59 27.86 -19.60
C GLU A 162 -12.44 27.03 -19.00
N LEU A 163 -12.48 25.70 -19.17
CA LEU A 163 -11.38 24.81 -18.87
C LEU A 163 -10.60 24.49 -20.15
N VAL A 164 -9.29 24.76 -20.16
CA VAL A 164 -8.43 24.48 -21.31
C VAL A 164 -7.63 23.20 -21.09
N VAL A 165 -7.86 22.20 -21.94
CA VAL A 165 -7.19 20.89 -21.93
C VAL A 165 -6.56 20.65 -23.30
N ALA A 166 -5.24 20.41 -23.34
CA ALA A 166 -4.49 20.13 -24.57
C ALA A 166 -4.78 21.15 -25.71
N GLY A 167 -4.83 22.44 -25.39
CA GLY A 167 -5.09 23.53 -26.34
C GLY A 167 -6.56 23.72 -26.72
N ARG A 168 -7.48 22.93 -26.17
CA ARG A 168 -8.91 23.01 -26.48
C ARG A 168 -9.67 23.60 -25.29
N ALA A 169 -10.44 24.64 -25.54
CA ALA A 169 -11.31 25.25 -24.54
C ALA A 169 -12.62 24.45 -24.42
N VAL A 170 -13.01 24.12 -23.19
CA VAL A 170 -14.27 23.49 -22.82
C VAL A 170 -15.04 24.48 -21.96
N VAL A 171 -16.22 24.89 -22.42
CA VAL A 171 -17.09 25.79 -21.63
C VAL A 171 -17.71 24.98 -20.50
N LEU A 172 -17.61 25.49 -19.27
CA LEU A 172 -18.26 24.89 -18.11
C LEU A 172 -19.65 25.50 -17.97
N ASP A 173 -20.64 24.87 -18.62
CA ASP A 173 -22.02 25.37 -18.66
C ASP A 173 -22.78 25.09 -17.35
N GLY A 174 -23.34 26.16 -16.78
CA GLY A 174 -24.20 26.14 -15.60
C GLY A 174 -23.91 27.31 -14.68
N ARG A 175 -24.90 28.17 -14.41
CA ARG A 175 -24.84 28.99 -13.18
C ARG A 175 -24.85 28.00 -12.04
N ALA A 176 -23.71 27.79 -11.41
CA ALA A 176 -23.64 27.02 -10.19
C ALA A 176 -24.74 27.57 -9.26
N GLY A 177 -25.72 26.73 -8.88
CA GLY A 177 -26.37 26.97 -7.60
C GLY A 177 -25.27 27.13 -6.56
N PRO A 178 -25.46 27.93 -5.50
CA PRO A 178 -24.43 28.10 -4.47
C PRO A 178 -23.87 26.72 -4.18
N ALA A 179 -22.57 26.53 -4.42
CA ALA A 179 -21.90 25.28 -4.06
C ALA A 179 -22.39 24.98 -2.65
N PRO A 180 -22.91 23.77 -2.37
CA PRO A 180 -23.37 23.47 -1.03
C PRO A 180 -22.24 23.93 -0.13
N ALA A 181 -22.51 24.94 0.71
CA ALA A 181 -21.53 25.39 1.68
C ALA A 181 -21.01 24.10 2.27
N PRO A 182 -19.69 23.83 2.25
CA PRO A 182 -19.16 22.61 2.83
C PRO A 182 -19.87 22.54 4.16
N ALA A 183 -20.75 21.53 4.32
CA ALA A 183 -21.57 21.45 5.51
C ALA A 183 -20.56 21.67 6.61
N PRO A 184 -20.69 22.73 7.45
CA PRO A 184 -19.66 23.05 8.42
C PRO A 184 -19.37 21.70 9.01
N ALA A 185 -18.14 21.22 8.83
CA ALA A 185 -17.89 19.85 9.17
C ALA A 185 -18.27 19.83 10.64
N THR A 186 -19.44 19.28 10.93
CA THR A 186 -19.75 18.78 12.23
C THR A 186 -19.04 17.42 12.25
N ALA A 187 -17.76 17.39 11.84
CA ALA A 187 -16.74 17.55 12.85
C ALA A 187 -17.18 18.54 13.97
N THR A 188 -18.19 18.15 14.78
CA THR A 188 -17.81 17.83 16.15
C THR A 188 -16.57 17.01 15.92
N ALA A 189 -15.40 17.65 16.02
CA ALA A 189 -14.18 16.91 16.22
C ALA A 189 -14.64 15.85 17.20
N ALA A 190 -14.79 14.60 16.73
CA ALA A 190 -14.96 13.49 17.62
C ALA A 190 -13.63 13.61 18.36
N PRO A 191 -13.67 14.23 19.55
CA PRO A 191 -12.69 15.22 19.98
C PRO A 191 -11.35 14.59 19.75
N ALA A 192 -10.60 15.04 18.73
CA ALA A 192 -9.59 14.24 18.00
C ALA A 192 -9.16 13.07 18.87
N ALA A 193 -9.85 11.91 18.77
CA ALA A 193 -9.97 10.94 19.88
C ALA A 193 -8.67 10.96 20.66
N PRO A 194 -8.65 11.61 21.84
CA PRO A 194 -7.44 12.25 22.39
C PRO A 194 -6.36 11.22 22.25
N ALA A 195 -5.39 11.43 21.33
CA ALA A 195 -4.51 10.38 20.78
C ALA A 195 -4.39 9.33 21.86
N ALA A 196 -5.17 8.23 21.72
CA ALA A 196 -5.54 7.40 22.88
C ALA A 196 -4.27 7.29 23.66
N PRO A 197 -4.21 7.82 24.92
CA PRO A 197 -2.94 7.89 25.60
C PRO A 197 -2.34 6.52 25.38
N VAL A 198 -1.09 6.46 24.91
CA VAL A 198 -0.36 5.19 24.94
C VAL A 198 -0.39 4.87 26.42
N VAL A 199 -1.44 4.18 26.85
CA VAL A 199 -1.59 3.66 28.17
C VAL A 199 -0.46 2.67 28.10
N ALA A 200 0.65 3.03 28.75
CA ALA A 200 1.54 2.03 29.25
C ALA A 200 0.64 1.15 30.12
N LEU A 201 0.03 0.15 29.47
CA LEU A 201 -0.64 -0.92 30.14
C LEU A 201 0.43 -1.53 31.04
N ALA A 202 0.00 -2.05 32.19
CA ALA A 202 0.87 -2.94 32.95
C ALA A 202 1.52 -3.90 31.94
N PRO A 203 2.85 -4.11 32.00
CA PRO A 203 3.54 -4.99 31.07
C PRO A 203 2.70 -6.25 30.91
N VAL A 204 2.30 -6.58 29.68
CA VAL A 204 1.84 -7.95 29.43
C VAL A 204 2.96 -8.81 29.94
N GLU A 205 2.67 -9.63 30.95
CA GLU A 205 3.66 -10.51 31.54
C GLU A 205 4.02 -11.50 30.43
N LEU A 206 5.11 -11.17 29.73
CA LEU A 206 5.61 -11.98 28.63
C LEU A 206 5.82 -13.37 29.23
N PRO A 207 5.33 -14.46 28.59
CA PRO A 207 5.59 -15.80 29.08
C PRO A 207 7.10 -15.96 29.30
N PRO A 208 7.54 -16.66 30.37
CA PRO A 208 8.94 -16.72 30.76
C PRO A 208 9.79 -17.12 29.56
N PHE A 209 10.61 -16.17 29.12
CA PHE A 209 11.63 -16.37 28.10
C PHE A 209 12.98 -16.45 28.84
N ASP A 210 13.85 -17.36 28.42
CA ASP A 210 15.21 -17.42 28.94
C ASP A 210 15.96 -16.15 28.49
N PRO A 211 16.25 -15.19 29.39
CA PRO A 211 16.89 -13.93 29.01
C PRO A 211 18.29 -14.11 28.41
N ASP A 212 18.89 -15.29 28.57
CA ASP A 212 20.20 -15.64 28.00
C ASP A 212 20.11 -16.34 26.64
N ALA A 213 18.93 -16.83 26.23
CA ALA A 213 18.71 -17.32 24.88
C ALA A 213 18.54 -16.14 23.93
N ASP A 214 19.29 -16.07 22.83
CA ASP A 214 18.98 -15.12 21.77
C ASP A 214 17.73 -15.64 21.02
N PRO A 215 16.56 -14.98 21.13
CA PRO A 215 15.33 -15.44 20.49
C PRO A 215 15.40 -15.39 18.96
N LEU A 216 16.34 -14.60 18.43
CA LEU A 216 16.67 -14.51 17.01
C LEU A 216 17.66 -15.58 16.57
N SER A 217 18.26 -16.32 17.50
CA SER A 217 19.16 -17.42 17.18
C SER A 217 18.36 -18.66 16.86
N PHE A 218 18.33 -18.98 15.56
CA PHE A 218 17.88 -20.26 15.04
C PHE A 218 19.10 -21.16 14.84
N PRO A 219 19.01 -22.45 15.21
CA PRO A 219 20.05 -23.40 14.84
C PRO A 219 20.13 -23.52 13.32
N SER A 220 21.27 -24.02 12.83
CA SER A 220 21.44 -24.28 11.40
C SER A 220 20.34 -25.20 10.88
N VAL A 221 19.65 -24.74 9.83
CA VAL A 221 18.60 -25.53 9.16
C VAL A 221 19.27 -26.67 8.40
N THR A 222 18.90 -27.90 8.74
CA THR A 222 19.28 -29.07 7.92
C THR A 222 18.46 -29.03 6.64
N PRO A 223 19.05 -29.11 5.43
CA PRO A 223 18.27 -29.18 4.20
C PRO A 223 17.54 -30.52 4.08
N PRO A 224 16.46 -30.61 3.28
CA PRO A 224 15.88 -31.90 2.89
C PRO A 224 16.92 -32.85 2.29
N ASP A 225 16.72 -34.15 2.46
CA ASP A 225 17.71 -35.17 2.10
C ASP A 225 17.89 -35.30 0.58
N ALA A 226 19.02 -34.80 0.06
CA ALA A 226 19.35 -34.84 -1.36
C ALA A 226 19.51 -36.27 -1.92
N SER A 227 19.92 -37.23 -1.09
CA SER A 227 20.04 -38.64 -1.50
C SER A 227 18.68 -39.28 -1.67
N VAL A 228 17.71 -38.95 -0.81
CA VAL A 228 16.33 -39.41 -0.92
C VAL A 228 15.62 -38.70 -2.08
N ALA A 229 15.90 -37.42 -2.32
CA ALA A 229 15.43 -36.73 -3.52
C ALA A 229 15.87 -37.46 -4.80
N GLN A 230 17.14 -37.94 -4.83
CA GLN A 230 17.64 -38.73 -5.95
C GLN A 230 16.95 -40.09 -6.07
N GLN A 231 16.71 -40.79 -4.95
CA GLN A 231 15.95 -42.04 -4.97
C GLN A 231 14.53 -41.84 -5.51
N ALA A 232 13.88 -40.72 -5.15
CA ALA A 232 12.57 -40.36 -5.67
C ALA A 232 12.60 -40.09 -7.18
N ARG A 233 13.61 -39.36 -7.70
CA ARG A 233 13.85 -39.19 -9.14
C ARG A 233 14.01 -40.52 -9.86
N ASP A 234 14.84 -41.40 -9.32
CA ASP A 234 15.10 -42.71 -9.92
C ASP A 234 13.83 -43.57 -9.94
N ARG A 235 12.99 -43.46 -8.90
CA ARG A 235 11.68 -44.10 -8.85
C ARG A 235 10.70 -43.50 -9.87
N GLN A 236 10.65 -42.17 -10.04
CA GLN A 236 9.80 -41.50 -11.04
C GLN A 236 10.04 -42.03 -12.47
N LEU A 237 11.30 -42.37 -12.78
CA LEU A 237 11.68 -42.94 -14.08
C LEU A 237 11.20 -44.39 -14.29
N GLN A 238 10.83 -45.09 -13.23
CA GLN A 238 10.35 -46.48 -13.27
C GLN A 238 8.82 -46.58 -13.33
N LEU A 239 8.10 -45.53 -12.96
CA LEU A 239 6.63 -45.49 -12.99
C LEU A 239 6.12 -45.63 -14.42
N THR A 240 4.94 -46.25 -14.61
CA THR A 240 4.30 -46.54 -15.91
C THR A 240 3.81 -45.28 -16.67
N LYS A 241 4.73 -44.35 -16.91
CA LYS A 241 4.52 -43.08 -17.60
C LYS A 241 5.74 -42.71 -18.44
N PRO A 242 5.59 -41.91 -19.51
CA PRO A 242 6.73 -41.29 -20.17
C PRO A 242 7.54 -40.44 -19.19
N LYS A 243 8.86 -40.38 -19.38
CA LYS A 243 9.76 -39.62 -18.50
C LYS A 243 9.33 -38.13 -18.44
N GLY A 244 9.14 -37.60 -17.23
CA GLY A 244 8.76 -36.20 -17.00
C GLY A 244 7.33 -35.84 -17.42
N SER A 245 6.48 -36.79 -17.79
CA SER A 245 5.14 -36.47 -18.31
C SER A 245 4.18 -35.92 -17.25
N LEU A 246 4.50 -36.03 -15.96
CA LEU A 246 3.73 -35.41 -14.88
C LEU A 246 4.33 -34.07 -14.41
N GLY A 247 5.42 -33.61 -15.04
CA GLY A 247 6.03 -32.30 -14.81
C GLY A 247 6.29 -32.01 -13.34
N ARG A 248 5.85 -30.84 -12.86
CA ARG A 248 6.06 -30.36 -11.48
C ARG A 248 5.47 -31.27 -10.40
N LEU A 249 4.52 -32.14 -10.73
CA LEU A 249 4.02 -33.13 -9.77
C LEU A 249 5.11 -34.14 -9.40
N GLU A 250 6.04 -34.43 -10.32
CA GLU A 250 7.18 -35.31 -10.05
C GLU A 250 8.15 -34.65 -9.06
N GLU A 251 8.50 -33.38 -9.31
CA GLU A 251 9.36 -32.55 -8.47
C GLU A 251 8.80 -32.39 -7.04
N LEU A 252 7.48 -32.22 -6.90
CA LEU A 252 6.83 -32.20 -5.58
C LEU A 252 6.97 -33.52 -4.84
N GLY A 253 6.80 -34.65 -5.52
CA GLY A 253 6.98 -35.97 -4.92
C GLY A 253 8.42 -36.17 -4.43
N GLU A 254 9.40 -35.70 -5.21
CA GLU A 254 10.82 -35.72 -4.84
C GLU A 254 11.13 -34.85 -3.63
N TRP A 255 10.59 -33.63 -3.60
CA TRP A 255 10.76 -32.71 -2.47
C TRP A 255 10.16 -33.29 -1.19
N ILE A 256 8.95 -33.84 -1.24
CA ILE A 256 8.30 -34.43 -0.06
C ILE A 256 9.08 -35.67 0.43
N ALA A 257 9.55 -36.51 -0.49
CA ALA A 257 10.42 -37.65 -0.14
C ALA A 257 11.68 -37.17 0.59
N ALA A 258 12.33 -36.12 0.10
CA ALA A 258 13.49 -35.50 0.72
C ALA A 258 13.18 -34.91 2.10
N CYS A 259 12.05 -34.22 2.27
CA CYS A 259 11.61 -33.67 3.56
C CYS A 259 11.36 -34.77 4.60
N GLN A 260 10.73 -35.88 4.18
CA GLN A 260 10.43 -37.00 5.08
C GLN A 260 11.60 -37.97 5.26
N GLY A 261 12.67 -37.85 4.47
CA GLY A 261 13.81 -38.77 4.49
C GLY A 261 13.47 -40.20 4.06
N THR A 262 12.38 -40.40 3.30
CA THR A 262 11.96 -41.73 2.84
C THR A 262 11.40 -41.70 1.41
N CYS A 263 11.65 -42.76 0.64
CA CYS A 263 11.12 -42.95 -0.71
C CYS A 263 10.51 -44.37 -0.87
N PRO A 264 9.23 -44.50 -1.26
CA PRO A 264 8.28 -43.40 -1.48
C PRO A 264 7.93 -42.67 -0.18
N PRO A 265 7.52 -41.39 -0.26
CA PRO A 265 7.03 -40.63 0.89
C PRO A 265 5.73 -41.21 1.44
N ARG A 266 5.45 -40.94 2.72
CA ARG A 266 4.20 -41.25 3.40
C ARG A 266 3.21 -40.11 3.20
N GLN A 267 1.91 -40.45 3.14
CA GLN A 267 0.85 -39.45 3.03
C GLN A 267 0.74 -38.60 4.30
N PHE A 268 0.35 -37.33 4.13
CA PHE A 268 0.10 -36.42 5.25
C PHE A 268 -1.25 -36.73 5.90
N GLU A 269 -1.22 -37.12 7.17
CA GLU A 269 -2.38 -37.43 8.01
C GLU A 269 -2.89 -36.21 8.77
N ARG A 270 -2.00 -35.26 9.11
CA ARG A 270 -2.29 -34.16 10.04
C ARG A 270 -1.79 -32.81 9.51
N ALA A 271 -2.34 -32.40 8.38
CA ALA A 271 -2.15 -31.05 7.87
C ALA A 271 -2.81 -30.01 8.80
N ARG A 272 -2.04 -29.01 9.25
CA ARG A 272 -2.49 -27.95 10.15
C ARG A 272 -2.38 -26.58 9.50
N ILE A 273 -3.48 -25.83 9.51
CA ILE A 273 -3.53 -24.44 9.10
C ILE A 273 -3.49 -23.57 10.36
N VAL A 274 -2.55 -22.63 10.43
CA VAL A 274 -2.44 -21.66 11.51
C VAL A 274 -2.70 -20.27 10.94
N VAL A 275 -3.72 -19.58 11.43
CA VAL A 275 -4.05 -18.20 11.06
C VAL A 275 -3.58 -17.26 12.16
N MET A 276 -2.62 -16.39 11.86
CA MET A 276 -2.11 -15.40 12.80
C MET A 276 -2.76 -14.04 12.53
N ALA A 277 -3.44 -13.50 13.54
CA ALA A 277 -4.22 -12.28 13.44
C ALA A 277 -3.55 -11.08 14.14
N GLY A 278 -3.51 -9.94 13.47
CA GLY A 278 -2.96 -8.70 14.03
C GLY A 278 -3.50 -7.44 13.35
N ASP A 279 -3.79 -6.41 14.14
CA ASP A 279 -4.14 -5.09 13.63
C ASP A 279 -2.89 -4.24 13.38
N HIS A 280 -3.02 -3.29 12.45
CA HIS A 280 -1.92 -2.45 11.98
C HIS A 280 -2.32 -0.97 12.02
N GLY A 281 -1.55 -0.12 12.70
CA GLY A 281 -1.88 1.30 12.85
C GLY A 281 -2.06 2.04 11.52
N VAL A 282 -1.34 1.63 10.48
CA VAL A 282 -1.46 2.19 9.13
C VAL A 282 -2.86 2.03 8.53
N ALA A 283 -3.65 1.04 8.98
CA ALA A 283 -5.03 0.83 8.53
C ALA A 283 -5.93 2.05 8.81
N ALA A 284 -5.65 2.82 9.87
CA ALA A 284 -6.42 4.01 10.22
C ALA A 284 -6.33 5.13 9.16
N THR A 285 -5.34 5.07 8.26
CA THR A 285 -5.16 6.03 7.16
C THR A 285 -5.93 5.64 5.89
N GLY A 286 -6.77 4.60 5.95
CA GLY A 286 -7.64 4.21 4.84
C GLY A 286 -6.89 3.56 3.67
N VAL A 287 -5.91 2.71 3.98
CA VAL A 287 -5.14 1.88 3.03
C VAL A 287 -5.85 0.55 2.66
N SER A 288 -7.01 0.29 3.26
CA SER A 288 -7.86 -0.87 3.02
C SER A 288 -9.28 -0.42 2.68
N ALA A 289 -10.02 -1.27 1.95
CA ALA A 289 -11.45 -1.07 1.66
C ALA A 289 -12.35 -1.34 2.88
N TYR A 290 -11.82 -2.03 3.89
CA TYR A 290 -12.53 -2.38 5.13
C TYR A 290 -11.95 -1.62 6.32
N PRO A 291 -12.78 -1.27 7.31
CA PRO A 291 -12.32 -0.60 8.51
C PRO A 291 -11.59 -1.57 9.47
N PRO A 292 -10.71 -1.09 10.37
CA PRO A 292 -9.86 -1.95 11.20
C PRO A 292 -10.60 -2.96 12.08
N GLU A 293 -11.80 -2.63 12.56
CA GLU A 293 -12.62 -3.52 13.40
C GLU A 293 -12.99 -4.85 12.73
N VAL A 294 -12.89 -4.94 11.38
CA VAL A 294 -13.14 -6.19 10.65
C VAL A 294 -12.14 -7.28 11.02
N THR A 295 -10.92 -6.95 11.48
CA THR A 295 -9.96 -7.96 11.96
C THR A 295 -10.56 -8.81 13.08
N ALA A 296 -11.11 -8.17 14.11
CA ALA A 296 -11.71 -8.88 15.24
C ALA A 296 -12.99 -9.66 14.84
N GLN A 297 -13.77 -9.10 13.93
CA GLN A 297 -14.98 -9.76 13.39
C GLN A 297 -14.62 -11.04 12.62
N MET A 298 -13.57 -11.00 11.82
CA MET A 298 -13.08 -12.17 11.10
C MET A 298 -12.46 -13.20 12.05
N VAL A 299 -11.73 -12.78 13.09
CA VAL A 299 -11.25 -13.69 14.15
C VAL A 299 -12.40 -14.44 14.80
N ALA A 300 -13.49 -13.75 15.14
CA ALA A 300 -14.69 -14.41 15.64
C ALA A 300 -15.32 -15.36 14.61
N ASN A 301 -15.31 -14.98 13.32
CA ASN A 301 -15.83 -15.82 12.23
C ASN A 301 -14.99 -17.10 12.01
N PHE A 302 -13.65 -17.01 12.09
CA PHE A 302 -12.78 -18.20 12.01
C PHE A 302 -13.03 -19.15 13.18
N ALA A 303 -13.18 -18.61 14.41
CA ALA A 303 -13.47 -19.38 15.61
C ALA A 303 -14.86 -20.05 15.59
N ALA A 304 -15.78 -19.51 14.78
CA ALA A 304 -17.11 -20.07 14.54
C ALA A 304 -17.18 -20.95 13.27
N ASP A 305 -16.05 -21.31 12.68
CA ASP A 305 -15.94 -22.11 11.44
C ASP A 305 -16.64 -21.52 10.22
N GLY A 306 -16.85 -20.20 10.20
CA GLY A 306 -17.63 -19.51 9.17
C GLY A 306 -16.82 -18.88 8.03
N ALA A 307 -15.49 -18.91 8.08
CA ALA A 307 -14.65 -18.27 7.06
C ALA A 307 -14.32 -19.21 5.89
N ALA A 308 -13.83 -18.63 4.79
CA ALA A 308 -13.49 -19.40 3.59
C ALA A 308 -12.41 -20.45 3.88
N VAL A 309 -11.40 -20.12 4.67
CA VAL A 309 -10.37 -21.09 5.06
C VAL A 309 -10.95 -22.28 5.84
N ASN A 310 -11.96 -22.11 6.71
CA ASN A 310 -12.58 -23.22 7.44
C ASN A 310 -13.29 -24.19 6.47
N VAL A 311 -14.00 -23.65 5.49
CA VAL A 311 -14.68 -24.44 4.44
C VAL A 311 -13.64 -25.21 3.61
N LEU A 312 -12.58 -24.54 3.16
CA LEU A 312 -11.52 -25.15 2.37
C LEU A 312 -10.73 -26.18 3.16
N ALA A 313 -10.44 -25.92 4.43
CA ALA A 313 -9.76 -26.84 5.33
C ALA A 313 -10.55 -28.14 5.49
N THR A 314 -11.87 -28.04 5.70
CA THR A 314 -12.77 -29.19 5.79
C THR A 314 -12.71 -30.03 4.50
N GLN A 315 -12.81 -29.39 3.33
CA GLN A 315 -12.72 -30.07 2.04
C GLN A 315 -11.36 -30.72 1.81
N ALA A 316 -10.28 -30.06 2.24
CA ALA A 316 -8.92 -30.54 2.10
C ALA A 316 -8.51 -31.51 3.22
N GLY A 317 -9.37 -31.86 4.18
CA GLY A 317 -9.02 -32.72 5.30
C GLY A 317 -7.86 -32.17 6.13
N ALA A 318 -7.91 -30.88 6.44
CA ALA A 318 -7.01 -30.15 7.32
C ALA A 318 -7.81 -29.47 8.44
N SER A 319 -7.14 -29.07 9.50
CA SER A 319 -7.77 -28.34 10.61
C SER A 319 -7.19 -26.93 10.74
N VAL A 320 -7.99 -25.99 11.23
CA VAL A 320 -7.60 -24.59 11.44
C VAL A 320 -7.38 -24.31 12.92
N ARG A 321 -6.29 -23.60 13.22
CA ARG A 321 -6.02 -22.93 14.50
C ARG A 321 -5.91 -21.43 14.24
N VAL A 322 -6.50 -20.62 15.11
CA VAL A 322 -6.48 -19.15 15.00
C VAL A 322 -5.77 -18.61 16.23
N GLU A 323 -4.84 -17.69 16.01
CA GLU A 323 -4.03 -17.06 17.06
C GLU A 323 -4.14 -15.55 16.97
N ASP A 324 -4.60 -14.92 18.04
CA ASP A 324 -4.59 -13.48 18.18
C ASP A 324 -3.21 -13.04 18.70
N ILE A 325 -2.41 -12.49 17.79
CA ILE A 325 -1.08 -11.98 18.08
C ILE A 325 -1.13 -10.48 18.43
N ALA A 326 -1.95 -9.71 17.72
CA ALA A 326 -2.06 -8.27 17.96
C ALA A 326 -3.40 -7.63 17.59
N VAL A 327 -4.52 -8.35 17.71
CA VAL A 327 -5.85 -7.76 17.47
C VAL A 327 -6.12 -6.64 18.50
N SER A 328 -6.67 -5.53 18.05
CA SER A 328 -6.92 -4.35 18.88
C SER A 328 -8.03 -4.59 19.92
N ALA A 329 -9.00 -5.43 19.57
CA ALA A 329 -10.09 -5.86 20.46
C ALA A 329 -9.66 -6.98 21.41
N ASP A 330 -10.44 -7.17 22.47
CA ASP A 330 -10.33 -8.38 23.29
C ASP A 330 -10.93 -9.57 22.52
N THR A 331 -10.24 -10.71 22.57
CA THR A 331 -10.70 -11.99 22.03
C THR A 331 -10.74 -13.01 23.17
N SER A 332 -11.21 -14.23 22.89
CA SER A 332 -11.28 -15.25 23.95
C SER A 332 -9.89 -15.66 24.44
N PRO A 333 -9.73 -16.06 25.72
CA PRO A 333 -8.43 -16.44 26.28
C PRO A 333 -7.71 -17.55 25.52
N GLU A 334 -8.46 -18.44 24.85
CA GLU A 334 -7.90 -19.49 24.02
C GLU A 334 -7.18 -18.93 22.78
N LEU A 335 -7.74 -17.88 22.17
CA LEU A 335 -7.18 -17.23 20.97
C LEU A 335 -6.05 -16.26 21.33
N SER A 336 -6.15 -15.58 22.48
CA SER A 336 -5.23 -14.52 22.89
C SER A 336 -4.06 -14.99 23.76
N ARG A 337 -3.82 -16.31 23.88
CA ARG A 337 -2.71 -16.86 24.69
C ARG A 337 -1.35 -16.26 24.30
N ASN A 338 -1.20 -15.95 23.02
CA ASN A 338 0.03 -15.45 22.42
C ASN A 338 -0.05 -13.97 22.02
N LYS A 339 -1.04 -13.22 22.53
CA LYS A 339 -1.19 -11.81 22.22
C LYS A 339 0.00 -11.02 22.77
N ILE A 340 0.70 -10.35 21.87
CA ILE A 340 1.85 -9.50 22.19
C ILE A 340 1.41 -8.09 22.57
N ARG A 341 0.44 -7.54 21.83
CA ARG A 341 -0.03 -6.16 22.00
C ARG A 341 -1.42 -5.95 21.40
N ARG A 342 -1.94 -4.72 21.47
CA ARG A 342 -3.21 -4.32 20.81
C ARG A 342 -2.87 -3.38 19.66
N SER A 343 -2.96 -3.88 18.43
CA SER A 343 -2.51 -3.23 17.19
C SER A 343 -1.01 -2.89 17.16
N SER A 344 -0.38 -3.12 16.03
CA SER A 344 0.97 -2.61 15.73
C SER A 344 0.93 -1.10 15.47
N GLY A 345 2.07 -0.42 15.59
CA GLY A 345 2.21 1.01 15.28
C GLY A 345 1.96 1.35 13.81
N ASP A 346 1.73 2.63 13.52
CA ASP A 346 1.62 3.11 12.14
C ASP A 346 3.01 3.23 11.50
N ILE A 347 3.36 2.24 10.69
CA ILE A 347 4.66 2.13 10.00
C ILE A 347 4.98 3.33 9.09
N ALA A 348 4.00 4.12 8.67
CA ALA A 348 4.26 5.33 7.90
C ALA A 348 4.97 6.40 8.74
N THR A 349 4.79 6.41 10.06
CA THR A 349 5.23 7.51 10.93
C THR A 349 6.01 7.06 12.17
N ALA A 350 5.85 5.82 12.62
CA ALA A 350 6.47 5.28 13.84
C ALA A 350 6.82 3.80 13.71
N ASP A 351 7.64 3.27 14.62
CA ASP A 351 7.97 1.84 14.63
C ASP A 351 6.72 0.99 14.88
N ALA A 352 6.64 -0.16 14.21
CA ALA A 352 5.54 -1.10 14.38
C ALA A 352 5.52 -1.68 15.80
N LEU A 353 6.71 -1.97 16.35
CA LEU A 353 6.93 -2.69 17.60
C LEU A 353 8.11 -2.09 18.39
N SER A 354 8.18 -2.34 19.69
CA SER A 354 9.42 -2.22 20.46
C SER A 354 10.38 -3.38 20.15
N ASP A 355 11.63 -3.28 20.61
CA ASP A 355 12.58 -4.40 20.51
C ASP A 355 12.07 -5.63 21.26
N GLU A 356 11.55 -5.46 22.47
CA GLU A 356 11.01 -6.52 23.32
C GLU A 356 9.78 -7.17 22.70
N GLU A 357 8.86 -6.36 22.15
CA GLU A 357 7.67 -6.87 21.45
C GLU A 357 8.05 -7.64 20.18
N THR A 358 9.06 -7.18 19.44
CA THR A 358 9.55 -7.88 18.24
C THR A 358 10.12 -9.25 18.61
N ILE A 359 10.95 -9.29 19.66
CA ILE A 359 11.51 -10.52 20.22
C ILE A 359 10.40 -11.47 20.68
N ALA A 360 9.43 -10.95 21.44
CA ALA A 360 8.32 -11.74 21.98
C ALA A 360 7.42 -12.30 20.86
N ALA A 361 7.17 -11.53 19.80
CA ALA A 361 6.41 -11.97 18.64
C ALA A 361 7.10 -13.13 17.90
N ILE A 362 8.40 -12.99 17.61
CA ILE A 362 9.20 -14.07 16.98
C ILE A 362 9.17 -15.32 17.87
N ALA A 363 9.38 -15.18 19.18
CA ALA A 363 9.34 -16.28 20.13
C ALA A 363 7.94 -16.94 20.20
N ALA A 364 6.86 -16.17 20.10
CA ALA A 364 5.50 -16.70 20.02
C ALA A 364 5.30 -17.54 18.75
N GLY A 365 5.78 -17.06 17.61
CA GLY A 365 5.79 -17.82 16.36
C GLY A 365 6.49 -19.18 16.49
N ARG A 366 7.68 -19.20 17.10
CA ARG A 366 8.44 -20.44 17.37
C ARG A 366 7.63 -21.42 18.21
N ARG A 367 7.06 -20.93 19.32
CA ARG A 367 6.28 -21.75 20.25
C ARG A 367 5.04 -22.34 19.59
N ILE A 368 4.32 -21.55 18.79
CA ILE A 368 3.13 -22.02 18.06
C ILE A 368 3.52 -23.12 17.06
N ALA A 369 4.65 -22.96 16.35
CA ALA A 369 5.16 -24.00 15.46
C ALA A 369 5.53 -25.28 16.23
N ASP A 370 6.25 -25.15 17.34
CA ASP A 370 6.60 -26.29 18.20
C ASP A 370 5.36 -27.01 18.73
N GLU A 371 4.36 -26.28 19.20
CA GLU A 371 3.10 -26.85 19.69
C GLU A 371 2.35 -27.64 18.61
N GLU A 372 2.26 -27.13 17.38
CA GLU A 372 1.61 -27.86 16.27
C GLU A 372 2.39 -29.13 15.90
N ILE A 373 3.71 -29.03 15.80
CA ILE A 373 4.57 -30.15 15.40
C ILE A 373 4.61 -31.22 16.49
N ASP A 374 4.73 -30.83 17.76
CA ASP A 374 4.71 -31.75 18.91
C ASP A 374 3.33 -32.41 19.08
N SER A 375 2.27 -31.71 18.65
CA SER A 375 0.93 -32.28 18.55
C SER A 375 0.74 -33.23 17.37
N GLY A 376 1.79 -33.43 16.55
CA GLY A 376 1.83 -34.39 15.44
C GLY A 376 1.47 -33.82 14.08
N ALA A 377 1.56 -32.50 13.87
CA ALA A 377 1.45 -31.93 12.53
C ALA A 377 2.59 -32.45 11.62
N ASP A 378 2.24 -33.02 10.48
CA ASP A 378 3.19 -33.52 9.48
C ASP A 378 3.32 -32.61 8.25
N LEU A 379 2.44 -31.60 8.15
CA LEU A 379 2.49 -30.51 7.18
C LEU A 379 1.83 -29.27 7.79
N LEU A 380 2.46 -28.11 7.60
CA LEU A 380 1.93 -26.83 8.07
C LEU A 380 1.46 -25.97 6.89
N ILE A 381 0.45 -25.16 7.15
CA ILE A 381 -0.05 -24.11 6.28
C ILE A 381 -0.17 -22.86 7.14
N LEU A 382 0.39 -21.75 6.68
CA LEU A 382 0.31 -20.49 7.40
C LEU A 382 -0.64 -19.54 6.67
N GLY A 383 -1.50 -18.89 7.44
CA GLY A 383 -2.42 -17.86 6.99
C GLY A 383 -2.31 -16.61 7.86
N ASP A 384 -2.72 -15.49 7.28
CA ASP A 384 -2.75 -14.19 7.94
C ASP A 384 -4.18 -13.67 8.08
N MET A 385 -4.41 -12.83 9.09
CA MET A 385 -5.59 -11.97 9.15
C MET A 385 -5.23 -10.60 9.74
N GLY A 386 -5.41 -9.54 8.96
CA GLY A 386 -5.19 -8.20 9.48
C GLY A 386 -5.60 -7.12 8.49
N ILE A 387 -6.53 -6.26 8.86
CA ILE A 387 -6.86 -5.14 7.99
C ILE A 387 -5.63 -4.24 7.82
N GLY A 388 -5.28 -3.99 6.55
CA GLY A 388 -4.14 -3.16 6.17
C GLY A 388 -2.79 -3.90 6.10
N ASN A 389 -2.71 -5.18 6.47
CA ASN A 389 -1.45 -5.96 6.55
C ASN A 389 -0.71 -6.15 5.21
N THR A 390 -1.39 -6.00 4.07
CA THR A 390 -0.75 -5.95 2.75
C THR A 390 0.18 -4.73 2.59
N THR A 391 0.05 -3.71 3.45
CA THR A 391 0.92 -2.53 3.48
C THR A 391 2.28 -2.87 4.09
N PRO A 392 2.40 -3.37 5.34
CA PRO A 392 3.69 -3.84 5.86
C PRO A 392 4.29 -4.96 5.01
N ALA A 393 3.49 -5.88 4.46
CA ALA A 393 3.99 -6.91 3.55
C ALA A 393 4.71 -6.31 2.32
N ALA A 394 4.09 -5.31 1.66
CA ALA A 394 4.70 -4.60 0.54
C ALA A 394 5.98 -3.86 0.94
N VAL A 395 6.02 -3.27 2.14
CA VAL A 395 7.20 -2.57 2.67
C VAL A 395 8.36 -3.53 2.90
N LEU A 396 8.11 -4.68 3.57
CA LEU A 396 9.13 -5.70 3.80
C LEU A 396 9.70 -6.22 2.48
N ILE A 397 8.83 -6.61 1.56
CA ILE A 397 9.25 -7.11 0.25
C ILE A 397 10.06 -6.04 -0.47
N GLY A 398 9.52 -4.82 -0.59
CA GLY A 398 10.19 -3.74 -1.31
C GLY A 398 11.54 -3.34 -0.71
N ALA A 399 11.69 -3.38 0.62
CA ALA A 399 12.96 -3.12 1.29
C ALA A 399 13.99 -4.24 1.05
N ILE A 400 13.56 -5.51 1.12
CA ILE A 400 14.44 -6.68 0.92
C ILE A 400 14.85 -6.85 -0.54
N THR A 401 13.96 -6.54 -1.48
CA THR A 401 14.20 -6.67 -2.93
C THR A 401 14.73 -5.39 -3.57
N ASP A 402 15.08 -4.38 -2.77
CA ASP A 402 15.53 -3.05 -3.22
C ASP A 402 14.67 -2.48 -4.37
N THR A 403 13.36 -2.58 -4.22
CA THR A 403 12.39 -2.23 -5.25
C THR A 403 11.78 -0.86 -4.98
N GLU A 404 11.34 -0.17 -6.03
CA GLU A 404 10.64 1.11 -5.86
C GLU A 404 9.25 0.92 -5.23
N PRO A 405 8.83 1.80 -4.28
CA PRO A 405 7.56 1.65 -3.55
C PRO A 405 6.35 1.44 -4.45
N VAL A 406 6.29 2.13 -5.59
CA VAL A 406 5.14 2.06 -6.50
C VAL A 406 4.96 0.67 -7.13
N LEU A 407 6.03 -0.12 -7.24
CA LEU A 407 6.01 -1.45 -7.89
C LEU A 407 5.56 -2.56 -6.94
N VAL A 408 5.52 -2.31 -5.63
CA VAL A 408 5.10 -3.28 -4.61
C VAL A 408 3.68 -3.03 -4.10
N VAL A 409 3.05 -1.91 -4.47
CA VAL A 409 1.72 -1.53 -3.96
C VAL A 409 0.61 -2.17 -4.80
N GLY A 410 0.01 -3.23 -4.25
CA GLY A 410 -1.22 -3.82 -4.79
C GLY A 410 -2.50 -3.22 -4.24
N ARG A 411 -3.64 -3.64 -4.81
CA ARG A 411 -4.98 -3.19 -4.39
C ARG A 411 -5.54 -3.95 -3.18
N GLY A 412 -4.88 -5.00 -2.72
CA GLY A 412 -5.24 -5.79 -1.55
C GLY A 412 -6.71 -6.22 -1.57
N THR A 413 -7.48 -5.66 -0.64
CA THR A 413 -8.92 -5.88 -0.45
C THR A 413 -9.80 -5.35 -1.58
N GLY A 414 -9.22 -4.75 -2.63
CA GLY A 414 -9.94 -4.20 -3.78
C GLY A 414 -10.12 -2.70 -3.70
N ILE A 415 -9.12 -1.99 -3.15
CA ILE A 415 -9.16 -0.55 -2.90
C ILE A 415 -9.26 0.27 -4.19
N ASP A 416 -9.92 1.43 -4.10
CA ASP A 416 -10.00 2.42 -5.17
C ASP A 416 -8.68 3.18 -5.37
N ASP A 417 -8.64 4.08 -6.35
CA ASP A 417 -7.42 4.83 -6.68
C ASP A 417 -6.98 5.77 -5.55
N ASN A 418 -7.93 6.35 -4.80
CA ASN A 418 -7.62 7.24 -3.69
C ASN A 418 -6.97 6.49 -2.53
N ALA A 419 -7.53 5.34 -2.17
CA ALA A 419 -6.97 4.45 -1.17
C ALA A 419 -5.63 3.85 -1.64
N TRP A 420 -5.49 3.53 -2.93
CA TRP A 420 -4.21 3.12 -3.49
C TRP A 420 -3.16 4.23 -3.38
N MET A 421 -3.49 5.50 -3.65
CA MET A 421 -2.57 6.63 -3.49
C MET A 421 -2.14 6.82 -2.03
N ARG A 422 -3.07 6.71 -1.07
CA ARG A 422 -2.75 6.74 0.36
C ARG A 422 -1.83 5.59 0.75
N LYS A 423 -2.13 4.37 0.28
CA LYS A 423 -1.30 3.18 0.49
C LYS A 423 0.10 3.35 -0.11
N ALA A 424 0.21 3.89 -1.32
CA ALA A 424 1.50 4.14 -1.97
C ALA A 424 2.36 5.14 -1.19
N ALA A 425 1.75 6.21 -0.65
CA ALA A 425 2.45 7.16 0.22
C ALA A 425 2.93 6.49 1.52
N ALA A 426 2.05 5.73 2.18
CA ALA A 426 2.40 4.99 3.40
C ALA A 426 3.52 3.97 3.16
N VAL A 427 3.46 3.22 2.06
CA VAL A 427 4.53 2.26 1.67
C VAL A 427 5.83 2.99 1.39
N ARG A 428 5.81 4.11 0.66
CA ARG A 428 7.03 4.92 0.41
C ARG A 428 7.69 5.36 1.72
N ASP A 429 6.91 5.93 2.63
CA ASP A 429 7.43 6.48 3.89
C ASP A 429 7.93 5.38 4.83
N ALA A 430 7.19 4.28 4.93
CA ALA A 430 7.63 3.11 5.67
C ALA A 430 8.88 2.47 5.05
N MET A 431 8.99 2.38 3.72
CA MET A 431 10.18 1.86 3.03
C MET A 431 11.41 2.74 3.24
N TYR A 432 11.25 4.07 3.27
CA TYR A 432 12.34 4.98 3.61
C TYR A 432 12.93 4.65 4.99
N ARG A 433 12.07 4.32 5.96
CA ARG A 433 12.46 3.91 7.32
C ARG A 433 12.99 2.48 7.38
N ALA A 434 12.48 1.58 6.54
CA ALA A 434 12.82 0.16 6.53
C ALA A 434 14.14 -0.16 5.83
N ARG A 435 14.48 0.53 4.73
CA ARG A 435 15.66 0.26 3.89
C ARG A 435 16.99 0.23 4.65
N PRO A 436 17.27 1.14 5.62
CA PRO A 436 18.47 1.06 6.46
C PRO A 436 18.60 -0.25 7.26
N HIS A 437 17.51 -1.00 7.42
CA HIS A 437 17.44 -2.23 8.20
C HIS A 437 17.29 -3.49 7.34
N ALA A 438 17.41 -3.42 6.02
CA ALA A 438 17.19 -4.57 5.13
C ALA A 438 18.06 -5.81 5.46
N GLY A 439 19.28 -5.59 5.97
CA GLY A 439 20.19 -6.65 6.44
C GLY A 439 20.07 -7.01 7.92
N ASN A 440 19.06 -6.49 8.63
CA ASN A 440 18.82 -6.75 10.04
C ASN A 440 17.34 -7.16 10.25
N PRO A 441 17.03 -8.47 10.22
CA PRO A 441 15.66 -8.98 10.31
C PRO A 441 14.87 -8.45 11.51
N LYS A 442 15.48 -8.38 12.70
CA LYS A 442 14.81 -7.83 13.90
C LYS A 442 14.47 -6.36 13.69
N ALA A 443 15.45 -5.55 13.33
CA ALA A 443 15.23 -4.11 13.17
C ALA A 443 14.22 -3.82 12.04
N LEU A 444 14.22 -4.64 10.99
CA LEU A 444 13.26 -4.54 9.89
C LEU A 444 11.82 -4.82 10.36
N LEU A 445 11.60 -5.93 11.07
CA LEU A 445 10.29 -6.28 11.63
C LEU A 445 9.79 -5.22 12.61
N ARG A 446 10.67 -4.79 13.53
CA ARG A 446 10.40 -3.74 14.52
C ARG A 446 9.92 -2.45 13.87
N THR A 447 10.57 -2.05 12.77
CA THR A 447 10.33 -0.76 12.13
C THR A 447 9.10 -0.77 11.23
N ALA A 448 8.88 -1.85 10.47
CA ALA A 448 8.08 -1.80 9.25
C ALA A 448 7.12 -2.98 9.02
N ALA A 449 6.96 -3.88 9.99
CA ALA A 449 6.05 -5.02 9.90
C ALA A 449 4.82 -4.83 10.81
N GLY A 450 4.46 -5.90 11.52
CA GLY A 450 3.54 -5.94 12.65
C GLY A 450 3.85 -7.18 13.48
N ALA A 451 3.24 -7.30 14.66
CA ALA A 451 3.52 -8.44 15.56
C ALA A 451 3.12 -9.77 14.93
N ASP A 452 2.03 -9.81 14.16
CA ASP A 452 1.58 -10.95 13.35
C ASP A 452 2.64 -11.38 12.32
N LEU A 453 3.19 -10.45 11.52
CA LEU A 453 4.26 -10.77 10.57
C LEU A 453 5.55 -11.23 11.27
N ALA A 454 5.90 -10.65 12.41
CA ALA A 454 7.06 -11.08 13.21
C ALA A 454 6.86 -12.50 13.79
N ALA A 455 5.66 -12.82 14.25
CA ALA A 455 5.31 -14.18 14.68
C ALA A 455 5.30 -15.16 13.51
N MET A 456 4.76 -14.78 12.35
CA MET A 456 4.81 -15.61 11.14
C MET A 456 6.25 -15.91 10.72
N ALA A 457 7.15 -14.93 10.79
CA ALA A 457 8.57 -15.14 10.48
C ALA A 457 9.23 -16.15 11.44
N GLY A 458 8.97 -16.01 12.74
CA GLY A 458 9.44 -16.97 13.75
C GLY A 458 8.87 -18.38 13.56
N PHE A 459 7.59 -18.49 13.20
CA PHE A 459 6.92 -19.75 12.91
C PHE A 459 7.53 -20.48 11.72
N LEU A 460 7.73 -19.78 10.59
CA LEU A 460 8.30 -20.37 9.37
C LEU A 460 9.75 -20.81 9.56
N ALA A 461 10.56 -20.00 10.24
CA ALA A 461 11.94 -20.34 10.58
C ALA A 461 11.99 -21.57 11.50
N GLN A 462 11.13 -21.63 12.52
CA GLN A 462 11.07 -22.77 13.43
C GLN A 462 10.58 -24.04 12.73
N ALA A 463 9.57 -23.96 11.87
CA ALA A 463 9.08 -25.11 11.10
C ALA A 463 10.21 -25.76 10.28
N ALA A 464 11.07 -24.95 9.64
CA ALA A 464 12.23 -25.44 8.92
C ALA A 464 13.29 -26.07 9.84
N VAL A 465 13.60 -25.43 10.98
CA VAL A 465 14.48 -26.00 12.02
C VAL A 465 13.98 -27.37 12.50
N ARG A 466 12.67 -27.49 12.66
CA ARG A 466 11.97 -28.70 13.09
C ARG A 466 11.77 -29.72 11.97
N ARG A 467 12.21 -29.42 10.74
CA ARG A 467 12.13 -30.30 9.56
C ARG A 467 10.69 -30.63 9.17
N THR A 468 9.80 -29.65 9.28
CA THR A 468 8.38 -29.81 8.91
C THR A 468 8.09 -28.99 7.66
N PRO A 469 7.55 -29.60 6.58
CA PRO A 469 7.23 -28.88 5.36
C PRO A 469 6.10 -27.87 5.58
N VAL A 470 6.17 -26.74 4.86
CA VAL A 470 5.16 -25.67 4.91
C VAL A 470 4.68 -25.32 3.50
N ILE A 471 3.36 -25.15 3.33
CA ILE A 471 2.78 -24.50 2.14
C ILE A 471 2.54 -23.03 2.46
N LEU A 472 3.21 -22.13 1.72
CA LEU A 472 3.06 -20.68 1.84
C LEU A 472 1.81 -20.21 1.09
N ASP A 473 1.09 -19.24 1.65
CA ASP A 473 -0.11 -18.67 1.03
C ASP A 473 0.22 -17.47 0.13
N GLY A 474 -0.38 -16.31 0.40
CA GLY A 474 -0.22 -15.11 -0.41
C GLY A 474 0.90 -14.18 0.06
N VAL A 475 0.79 -12.92 -0.38
CA VAL A 475 1.83 -11.90 -0.23
C VAL A 475 2.29 -11.67 1.21
N VAL A 476 1.39 -11.75 2.20
CA VAL A 476 1.71 -11.46 3.61
C VAL A 476 2.58 -12.57 4.20
N VAL A 477 2.18 -13.83 3.98
CA VAL A 477 2.94 -15.01 4.42
C VAL A 477 4.29 -15.05 3.72
N THR A 478 4.35 -14.76 2.42
CA THR A 478 5.61 -14.74 1.67
C THR A 478 6.53 -13.58 2.08
N ALA A 479 5.98 -12.43 2.50
CA ALA A 479 6.77 -11.36 3.11
C ALA A 479 7.41 -11.80 4.43
N ALA A 480 6.67 -12.51 5.28
CA ALA A 480 7.22 -13.11 6.49
C ALA A 480 8.25 -14.21 6.19
N ALA A 481 8.06 -14.98 5.12
CA ALA A 481 8.99 -16.01 4.66
C ALA A 481 10.35 -15.44 4.23
N LEU A 482 10.38 -14.28 3.57
CA LEU A 482 11.64 -13.58 3.26
C LEU A 482 12.44 -13.29 4.54
N VAL A 483 11.78 -12.77 5.57
CA VAL A 483 12.43 -12.46 6.85
C VAL A 483 12.85 -13.75 7.57
N ALA A 484 11.99 -14.78 7.56
CA ALA A 484 12.28 -16.08 8.14
C ALA A 484 13.53 -16.73 7.52
N HIS A 485 13.73 -16.56 6.21
CA HIS A 485 14.91 -17.09 5.52
C HIS A 485 16.20 -16.38 5.94
N GLU A 486 16.14 -15.09 6.25
CA GLU A 486 17.29 -14.34 6.79
C GLU A 486 17.54 -14.70 8.27
N LEU A 487 16.49 -14.98 9.04
CA LEU A 487 16.61 -15.47 10.43
C LEU A 487 17.19 -16.88 10.51
N ALA A 488 16.78 -17.76 9.59
CA ALA A 488 17.19 -19.16 9.52
C ALA A 488 17.63 -19.51 8.09
N PRO A 489 18.88 -19.20 7.70
CA PRO A 489 19.39 -19.49 6.37
C PRO A 489 19.21 -20.97 6.00
N GLY A 490 18.66 -21.20 4.80
CA GLY A 490 18.30 -22.54 4.32
C GLY A 490 16.84 -22.95 4.58
N ALA A 491 16.06 -22.18 5.35
CA ALA A 491 14.66 -22.48 5.64
C ALA A 491 13.78 -22.68 4.39
N ILE A 492 14.14 -22.02 3.30
CA ILE A 492 13.47 -22.08 2.01
C ILE A 492 13.33 -23.50 1.43
N GLY A 493 14.26 -24.41 1.75
CA GLY A 493 14.19 -25.80 1.32
C GLY A 493 13.01 -26.56 1.92
N TRP A 494 12.37 -26.03 2.96
CA TRP A 494 11.23 -26.64 3.65
C TRP A 494 9.88 -26.07 3.21
N TRP A 495 9.86 -25.19 2.21
CA TRP A 495 8.66 -24.48 1.80
C TRP A 495 8.30 -24.74 0.35
N VAL A 496 7.01 -24.68 0.05
CA VAL A 496 6.49 -24.56 -1.31
C VAL A 496 5.49 -23.42 -1.37
N ALA A 497 5.46 -22.68 -2.48
CA ALA A 497 4.46 -21.63 -2.69
C ALA A 497 3.12 -22.27 -3.13
N GLY A 498 2.07 -22.05 -2.35
CA GLY A 498 0.75 -22.62 -2.60
C GLY A 498 0.07 -22.01 -3.82
N HIS A 499 -0.06 -20.68 -3.86
CA HIS A 499 -0.72 -20.00 -4.96
C HIS A 499 -0.06 -18.68 -5.37
N ARG A 500 -0.33 -18.21 -6.59
CA ARG A 500 0.03 -16.87 -7.06
C ARG A 500 -1.07 -15.89 -6.69
N SER A 501 -0.80 -15.02 -5.71
CA SER A 501 -1.60 -13.81 -5.48
C SER A 501 -1.36 -12.77 -6.59
N PRO A 502 -2.39 -12.02 -7.05
CA PRO A 502 -2.25 -10.90 -7.98
C PRO A 502 -1.64 -9.63 -7.36
N GLU A 503 -1.28 -9.66 -6.07
CA GLU A 503 -0.55 -8.55 -5.43
C GLU A 503 0.85 -8.40 -6.08
N PRO A 504 1.22 -7.22 -6.61
CA PRO A 504 2.49 -7.02 -7.34
C PRO A 504 3.74 -7.41 -6.55
N ALA A 505 3.75 -7.18 -5.24
CA ALA A 505 4.86 -7.56 -4.38
C ALA A 505 5.06 -9.08 -4.31
N HIS A 506 4.03 -9.89 -4.54
CA HIS A 506 4.14 -11.32 -4.36
C HIS A 506 5.10 -11.97 -5.36
N ASP A 507 5.04 -11.57 -6.63
CA ASP A 507 5.95 -12.07 -7.67
C ASP A 507 7.41 -11.64 -7.45
N LEU A 508 7.64 -10.52 -6.76
CA LEU A 508 8.98 -10.11 -6.34
C LEU A 508 9.49 -11.00 -5.22
N ALA A 509 8.65 -11.28 -4.23
CA ALA A 509 9.00 -12.15 -3.11
C ALA A 509 9.26 -13.60 -3.56
N LEU A 510 8.38 -14.16 -4.42
CA LEU A 510 8.54 -15.50 -4.99
C LEU A 510 9.84 -15.64 -5.77
N ARG A 511 10.20 -14.65 -6.59
CA ARG A 511 11.50 -14.64 -7.30
C ARG A 511 12.69 -14.56 -6.37
N ARG A 512 12.63 -13.74 -5.32
CA ARG A 512 13.70 -13.63 -4.32
C ARG A 512 13.86 -14.92 -3.51
N LEU A 513 12.78 -15.69 -3.36
CA LEU A 513 12.75 -17.00 -2.74
C LEU A 513 12.96 -18.17 -3.73
N ASP A 514 13.11 -17.92 -5.03
CA ASP A 514 13.19 -18.99 -6.04
C ASP A 514 12.05 -20.03 -5.91
N LEU A 515 10.84 -19.56 -5.57
CA LEU A 515 9.66 -20.41 -5.41
C LEU A 515 8.66 -20.17 -6.53
N GLU A 516 8.25 -21.25 -7.20
CA GLU A 516 7.18 -21.21 -8.19
C GLU A 516 5.84 -21.68 -7.56
N PRO A 517 4.77 -20.89 -7.62
CA PRO A 517 3.48 -21.24 -7.01
C PRO A 517 2.81 -22.43 -7.71
N LEU A 518 2.07 -23.25 -6.96
CA LEU A 518 1.37 -24.42 -7.49
C LEU A 518 0.04 -24.09 -8.19
N VAL A 519 -0.65 -23.05 -7.71
CA VAL A 519 -1.98 -22.67 -8.17
C VAL A 519 -1.99 -21.21 -8.63
N ASP A 520 -2.65 -20.92 -9.75
CA ASP A 520 -2.88 -19.55 -10.21
C ASP A 520 -4.36 -19.36 -10.54
N LEU A 521 -5.11 -18.83 -9.56
CA LEU A 521 -6.54 -18.57 -9.65
C LEU A 521 -6.87 -17.08 -9.47
N GLY A 522 -5.86 -16.20 -9.43
CA GLY A 522 -6.05 -14.78 -9.11
C GLY A 522 -6.61 -14.52 -7.71
N MET A 523 -6.39 -15.44 -6.77
CA MET A 523 -6.87 -15.33 -5.38
C MET A 523 -6.07 -14.29 -4.61
N ARG A 524 -6.75 -13.48 -3.79
CA ARG A 524 -6.15 -12.41 -2.97
C ARG A 524 -6.81 -12.25 -1.59
N LEU A 525 -7.43 -13.32 -1.10
CA LEU A 525 -8.12 -13.30 0.19
C LEU A 525 -7.13 -13.32 1.37
N GLY A 526 -6.08 -14.14 1.27
CA GLY A 526 -5.21 -14.44 2.41
C GLY A 526 -5.78 -15.61 3.21
N GLU A 527 -5.64 -15.55 4.54
CA GLU A 527 -6.18 -16.53 5.51
C GLU A 527 -5.57 -17.93 5.40
N GLY A 528 -4.61 -18.19 4.50
CA GLY A 528 -4.14 -19.53 4.18
C GLY A 528 -4.98 -20.25 3.12
N SER A 529 -5.92 -19.54 2.50
CA SER A 529 -6.93 -20.14 1.60
C SER A 529 -6.33 -20.72 0.31
N GLY A 530 -5.38 -20.04 -0.32
CA GLY A 530 -4.74 -20.50 -1.55
C GLY A 530 -3.74 -21.63 -1.29
N ALA A 531 -3.00 -21.56 -0.18
CA ALA A 531 -2.17 -22.67 0.29
C ALA A 531 -3.00 -23.93 0.61
N THR A 532 -4.17 -23.77 1.21
CA THR A 532 -5.11 -24.88 1.48
C THR A 532 -5.59 -25.54 0.19
N LEU A 533 -5.83 -24.77 -0.88
CA LEU A 533 -6.18 -25.33 -2.20
C LEU A 533 -5.02 -26.05 -2.89
N ALA A 534 -3.77 -25.77 -2.51
CA ALA A 534 -2.61 -26.49 -3.01
C ALA A 534 -2.39 -27.84 -2.30
N LEU A 535 -2.96 -28.04 -1.11
CA LEU A 535 -2.80 -29.27 -0.33
C LEU A 535 -3.20 -30.55 -1.11
N PRO A 536 -4.34 -30.63 -1.82
CA PRO A 536 -4.67 -31.79 -2.64
C PRO A 536 -3.65 -32.11 -3.73
N ILE A 537 -2.99 -31.09 -4.31
CA ILE A 537 -1.93 -31.28 -5.32
C ILE A 537 -0.70 -31.91 -4.66
N VAL A 538 -0.29 -31.39 -3.50
CA VAL A 538 0.80 -31.94 -2.69
C VAL A 538 0.53 -33.40 -2.30
N ARG A 539 -0.69 -33.71 -1.83
CA ARG A 539 -1.09 -35.09 -1.51
C ARG A 539 -1.10 -36.01 -2.74
N SER A 540 -1.49 -35.48 -3.90
CA SER A 540 -1.47 -36.22 -5.17
C SER A 540 -0.05 -36.55 -5.61
N ALA A 541 0.92 -35.66 -5.39
CA ALA A 541 2.33 -35.94 -5.67
C ALA A 541 2.87 -37.12 -4.84
N VAL A 542 2.51 -37.18 -3.55
CA VAL A 542 2.82 -38.32 -2.67
C VAL A 542 2.17 -39.60 -3.18
N ALA A 543 0.86 -39.56 -3.48
CA ALA A 543 0.12 -40.73 -3.93
C ALA A 543 0.65 -41.28 -5.27
N VAL A 544 0.94 -40.40 -6.23
CA VAL A 544 1.53 -40.80 -7.53
C VAL A 544 2.88 -41.50 -7.32
N LEU A 545 3.78 -40.91 -6.52
CA LEU A 545 5.09 -41.51 -6.28
C LEU A 545 4.98 -42.84 -5.49
N GLY A 546 4.03 -42.93 -4.55
CA GLY A 546 3.83 -44.11 -3.70
C GLY A 546 3.11 -45.27 -4.38
N GLU A 547 2.03 -44.99 -5.10
CA GLU A 547 1.00 -45.97 -5.47
C GLU A 547 1.01 -46.34 -6.97
N MET A 548 1.56 -45.49 -7.83
CA MET A 548 1.62 -45.78 -9.26
C MET A 548 2.50 -47.01 -9.53
N ALA A 549 2.03 -47.90 -10.41
CA ALA A 549 2.78 -49.10 -10.80
C ALA A 549 4.09 -48.74 -11.51
N THR A 550 5.09 -49.60 -11.41
CA THR A 550 6.29 -49.52 -12.26
C THR A 550 6.08 -50.28 -13.56
N PHE A 551 6.86 -49.97 -14.60
CA PHE A 551 6.85 -50.73 -15.87
C PHE A 551 6.97 -52.23 -15.62
N ASP A 552 7.84 -52.62 -14.69
CA ASP A 552 8.09 -54.02 -14.35
C ASP A 552 6.87 -54.65 -13.65
N SER A 553 6.25 -53.97 -12.67
CA SER A 553 5.09 -54.53 -11.95
C SER A 553 3.83 -54.59 -12.81
N ALA A 554 3.71 -53.70 -13.81
CA ALA A 554 2.58 -53.65 -14.73
C ALA A 554 2.75 -54.52 -15.99
N GLY A 555 3.94 -55.09 -16.21
CA GLY A 555 4.24 -55.85 -17.43
C GLY A 555 4.23 -55.00 -18.70
N VAL A 556 4.49 -53.69 -18.58
CA VAL A 556 4.53 -52.76 -19.72
C VAL A 556 5.97 -52.69 -20.26
N SER A 557 6.13 -52.85 -21.57
CA SER A 557 7.46 -52.77 -22.21
C SER A 557 8.04 -51.36 -22.06
N ARG A 558 9.31 -51.28 -21.69
CA ARG A 558 10.06 -50.01 -21.64
C ARG A 558 10.33 -49.53 -23.07
N ALA A 559 10.14 -48.23 -23.32
CA ALA A 559 10.46 -47.59 -24.60
C ALA A 559 11.97 -47.32 -24.75
#